data_AF-A0A6L5K3E0-F1
#
_entry.id   AF-A0A6L5K3E0-F1
#
_cell.length_a   1.000
_cell.length_b   1.000
_cell.length_c   1.000
_cell.angle_alpha   90.00
_cell.angle_beta   90.00
_cell.angle_gamma   90.00
#
_symmetry.space_group_name_H-M   'P 1'
#
loop_
_entity.id
_entity.type
_entity.pdbx_description
1 polymer ?
#
loop_
_entity_poly.entity_id
_entity_poly.type
_entity_poly.pdbx_seq_one_letter_code
_entity_poly.pdbx_strand_id
1 'polypeptide(L)'
;MEQTLILNGLRWPRIVSFVSGIGMMAASFLTIRHFFLANYPENIFEGSFCDISAFFNCDSSAFATIAQVVGIPIGYFGLIVGALVALGAVFPSESFERTNTFIAFLNVVGVVVLIVYSVFILGSLCFLCTGFYMFAILSFILFWRFGVGRGQDNFLKRYFRPSLKILVTSFCIAAIGAYGVIQYHQVRKDAQAAIALRIVKQFRELPVVGNPSFISPYWTVRSTEYFEDAP
;
A
#
# COMPACT_ATOMS: atom_id res chain seq x y z
N MET A 1 2.43 37.59 7.15
CA MET A 1 3.58 36.67 6.97
C MET A 1 3.02 35.37 6.44
N GLU A 2 3.28 35.06 5.16
CA GLU A 2 2.86 33.78 4.58
C GLU A 2 3.60 32.66 5.32
N GLN A 3 2.85 31.85 6.09
CA GLN A 3 3.41 30.68 6.73
C GLN A 3 3.64 29.62 5.66
N THR A 4 4.88 29.14 5.59
CA THR A 4 5.33 28.13 4.62
C THR A 4 5.93 26.98 5.41
N LEU A 5 5.59 25.76 5.03
CA LEU A 5 5.98 24.55 5.72
C LEU A 5 7.45 24.20 5.46
N ILE A 6 7.93 24.49 4.25
CA ILE A 6 9.23 24.01 3.77
C ILE A 6 10.25 25.16 3.64
N LEU A 7 9.79 26.38 3.37
CA LEU A 7 10.68 27.53 3.08
C LEU A 7 11.27 28.22 4.32
N ASN A 8 10.75 27.95 5.53
CA ASN A 8 11.17 28.64 6.77
C ASN A 8 12.39 28.00 7.48
N GLY A 9 13.32 27.38 6.73
CA GLY A 9 14.50 26.71 7.28
C GLY A 9 14.21 25.35 7.93
N LEU A 10 15.13 24.84 8.75
CA LEU A 10 15.01 23.55 9.43
C LEU A 10 14.13 23.68 10.69
N ARG A 11 12.81 23.72 10.50
CA ARG A 11 11.83 23.73 11.58
C ARG A 11 11.19 22.36 11.76
N TRP A 12 10.65 22.09 12.96
CA TRP A 12 9.99 20.82 13.28
C TRP A 12 8.95 20.36 12.24
N PRO A 13 8.12 21.21 11.60
CA PRO A 13 7.12 20.75 10.62
C PRO A 13 7.76 20.13 9.38
N ARG A 14 8.93 20.62 8.98
CA ARG A 14 9.70 20.09 7.85
C ARG A 14 10.24 18.70 8.15
N ILE A 15 10.74 18.48 9.37
CA ILE A 15 11.24 17.17 9.83
C ILE A 15 10.08 16.17 9.86
N VAL A 16 8.93 16.53 10.42
CA VAL A 16 7.77 15.64 10.46
C VAL A 16 7.23 15.37 9.05
N SER A 17 7.27 16.36 8.15
CA SER A 17 6.92 16.14 6.73
C SER A 17 7.87 15.15 6.05
N PHE A 18 9.17 15.23 6.33
CA PHE A 18 10.15 14.28 5.80
C PHE A 18 9.91 12.86 6.33
N VAL A 19 9.73 12.72 7.64
CA VAL A 19 9.44 11.44 8.30
C VAL A 19 8.13 10.84 7.81
N SER A 20 7.08 11.65 7.63
CA SER A 20 5.81 11.16 7.06
C SER A 20 5.98 10.69 5.61
N GLY A 21 6.74 11.41 4.78
CA GLY A 21 7.07 10.96 3.42
C GLY A 21 7.80 9.62 3.40
N ILE A 22 8.82 9.45 4.25
CA ILE A 22 9.54 8.17 4.40
C ILE A 22 8.62 7.07 4.93
N GLY A 23 7.79 7.36 5.92
CA GLY A 23 6.83 6.41 6.47
C GLY A 23 5.84 5.91 5.43
N MET A 24 5.34 6.81 4.58
CA MET A 24 4.49 6.46 3.43
C MET A 24 5.25 5.57 2.44
N MET A 25 6.50 5.89 2.11
CA MET A 25 7.32 5.05 1.22
C MET A 25 7.56 3.66 1.79
N ALA A 26 7.90 3.56 3.08
CA ALA A 26 8.16 2.29 3.75
C ALA A 26 6.90 1.42 3.79
N ALA A 27 5.77 1.98 4.22
CA ALA A 27 4.49 1.27 4.22
C ALA A 27 4.11 0.82 2.81
N SER A 28 4.25 1.71 1.82
CA SER A 28 3.98 1.40 0.41
C SER A 28 4.87 0.27 -0.11
N PHE A 29 6.17 0.32 0.13
CA PHE A 29 7.10 -0.74 -0.27
C PHE A 29 6.72 -2.09 0.35
N LEU A 30 6.38 -2.11 1.64
CA LEU A 30 5.92 -3.32 2.31
C LEU A 30 4.61 -3.85 1.73
N THR A 31 3.64 -2.98 1.38
CA THR A 31 2.40 -3.40 0.72
C THR A 31 2.65 -3.96 -0.68
N ILE A 32 3.56 -3.38 -1.47
CA ILE A 32 3.94 -3.91 -2.78
C ILE A 32 4.59 -5.29 -2.64
N ARG A 33 5.54 -5.42 -1.70
CA ARG A 33 6.21 -6.70 -1.43
C ARG A 33 5.21 -7.77 -1.02
N HIS A 34 4.31 -7.44 -0.10
CA HIS A 34 3.26 -8.35 0.35
C HIS A 34 2.30 -8.72 -0.77
N PHE A 35 1.87 -7.76 -1.62
CA PHE A 35 1.04 -8.03 -2.78
C PHE A 35 1.65 -9.08 -3.71
N PHE A 36 2.95 -8.95 -4.03
CA PHE A 36 3.62 -9.92 -4.89
C PHE A 36 3.85 -11.27 -4.22
N LEU A 37 4.16 -11.30 -2.92
CA LEU A 37 4.30 -12.57 -2.19
C LEU A 37 2.97 -13.31 -2.04
N ALA A 38 1.87 -12.59 -1.80
CA ALA A 38 0.54 -13.17 -1.65
C ALA A 38 -0.01 -13.69 -3.00
N ASN A 39 0.14 -12.92 -4.08
CA ASN A 39 -0.38 -13.29 -5.40
C ASN A 39 0.55 -14.25 -6.18
N TYR A 40 1.85 -14.24 -5.88
CA TYR A 40 2.87 -15.05 -6.56
C TYR A 40 3.84 -15.69 -5.55
N PRO A 41 3.33 -16.57 -4.66
CA PRO A 41 4.15 -17.22 -3.64
C PRO A 41 5.19 -18.13 -4.27
N GLU A 42 6.43 -18.08 -3.79
CA GLU A 42 7.47 -19.00 -4.25
C GLU A 42 7.45 -20.32 -3.48
N ASN A 43 6.88 -20.33 -2.28
CA ASN A 43 6.77 -21.48 -1.38
C ASN A 43 5.45 -21.41 -0.57
N ILE A 44 5.08 -22.53 0.06
CA ILE A 44 3.84 -22.64 0.87
C ILE A 44 3.82 -21.80 2.16
N PHE A 45 4.94 -21.17 2.52
CA PHE A 45 5.09 -20.41 3.77
C PHE A 45 5.14 -18.88 3.56
N GLU A 46 5.18 -18.41 2.30
CA GLU A 46 5.20 -16.99 1.96
C GLU A 46 3.78 -16.43 1.83
N GLY A 47 3.51 -15.33 2.55
CA GLY A 47 2.25 -14.57 2.43
C GLY A 47 1.68 -14.10 3.77
N SER A 48 1.67 -14.94 4.79
CA SER A 48 0.83 -14.79 5.99
C SER A 48 1.38 -13.90 7.14
N PHE A 49 2.26 -12.93 6.87
CA PHE A 49 2.90 -12.17 7.97
C PHE A 49 1.97 -11.23 8.74
N CYS A 50 0.77 -10.98 8.24
CA CYS A 50 -0.18 -10.02 8.80
C CYS A 50 -1.63 -10.58 8.82
N ASP A 51 -1.75 -11.89 9.07
CA ASP A 51 -3.04 -12.52 9.38
C ASP A 51 -3.12 -12.81 10.88
N ILE A 52 -3.52 -11.81 11.67
CA ILE A 52 -3.62 -11.92 13.14
C ILE A 52 -5.04 -12.35 13.55
N SER A 53 -6.04 -11.83 12.83
CA SER A 53 -7.46 -12.12 13.08
C SER A 53 -8.27 -11.86 11.82
N ALA A 54 -9.51 -12.37 11.77
CA ALA A 54 -10.42 -12.15 10.64
C ALA A 54 -10.62 -10.66 10.29
N PHE A 55 -10.58 -9.76 11.29
CA PHE A 55 -10.64 -8.32 11.07
C PHE A 55 -9.27 -7.74 10.71
N PHE A 56 -8.20 -8.11 11.41
CA PHE A 56 -6.83 -7.65 11.10
C PHE A 56 -6.12 -8.64 10.18
N ASN A 57 -6.49 -8.59 8.90
CA ASN A 57 -5.98 -9.46 7.85
C ASN A 57 -5.52 -8.64 6.64
N CYS A 58 -4.23 -8.75 6.32
CA CYS A 58 -3.62 -8.09 5.17
C CYS A 58 -3.91 -8.80 3.82
N ASP A 59 -4.14 -10.10 3.81
CA ASP A 59 -4.34 -10.92 2.61
C ASP A 59 -5.64 -10.56 1.88
N SER A 60 -6.72 -10.33 2.62
CA SER A 60 -8.01 -9.88 2.05
C SER A 60 -7.84 -8.59 1.23
N SER A 61 -6.97 -7.68 1.69
CA SER A 61 -6.62 -6.46 0.96
C SER A 61 -5.70 -6.71 -0.22
N ALA A 62 -4.82 -7.72 -0.17
CA ALA A 62 -3.89 -8.06 -1.24
C ALA A 62 -4.56 -8.77 -2.43
N PHE A 63 -5.61 -9.56 -2.17
CA PHE A 63 -6.40 -10.27 -3.19
C PHE A 63 -7.58 -9.46 -3.73
N ALA A 64 -7.88 -8.31 -3.13
CA ALA A 64 -8.96 -7.45 -3.60
C ALA A 64 -8.68 -6.94 -5.03
N THR A 65 -9.73 -6.85 -5.85
CA THR A 65 -9.64 -6.31 -7.22
C THR A 65 -9.11 -4.89 -7.26
N ILE A 66 -9.41 -4.08 -6.23
CA ILE A 66 -8.91 -2.72 -6.12
C ILE A 66 -7.40 -2.68 -5.89
N ALA A 67 -6.77 -3.73 -5.33
CA ALA A 67 -5.36 -3.73 -4.91
C ALA A 67 -4.38 -3.38 -6.04
N GLN A 68 -4.82 -3.53 -7.29
CA GLN A 68 -4.08 -3.16 -8.49
C GLN A 68 -4.93 -2.40 -9.49
N VAL A 69 -4.28 -1.53 -10.26
CA VAL A 69 -4.88 -0.80 -11.39
C VAL A 69 -4.06 -1.13 -12.62
N VAL A 70 -4.64 -1.81 -13.61
CA VAL A 70 -3.96 -2.23 -14.86
C VAL A 70 -2.67 -3.03 -14.55
N GLY A 71 -2.71 -3.89 -13.54
CA GLY A 71 -1.56 -4.69 -13.11
C GLY A 71 -0.50 -3.94 -12.30
N ILE A 72 -0.73 -2.68 -11.94
CA ILE A 72 0.14 -1.90 -11.07
C ILE A 72 -0.45 -1.93 -9.65
N PRO A 73 0.25 -2.45 -8.63
CA PRO A 73 -0.22 -2.41 -7.25
C PRO A 73 -0.42 -0.97 -6.78
N ILE A 74 -1.51 -0.66 -6.06
CA ILE A 74 -1.78 0.72 -5.59
C ILE A 74 -0.62 1.25 -4.73
N GLY A 75 0.05 0.36 -3.99
CA GLY A 75 1.22 0.72 -3.20
C GLY A 75 2.31 1.44 -4.02
N TYR A 76 2.44 1.17 -5.33
CA TYR A 76 3.37 1.90 -6.19
C TYR A 76 3.07 3.40 -6.23
N PHE A 77 1.79 3.79 -6.36
CA PHE A 77 1.40 5.20 -6.32
C PHE A 77 1.64 5.81 -4.94
N GLY A 78 1.38 5.06 -3.87
CA GLY A 78 1.71 5.47 -2.50
C GLY A 78 3.20 5.74 -2.31
N LEU A 79 4.06 4.93 -2.94
CA LEU A 79 5.52 5.10 -2.90
C LEU A 79 5.95 6.38 -3.62
N ILE A 80 5.39 6.66 -4.80
CA ILE A 80 5.66 7.89 -5.54
C ILE A 80 5.20 9.13 -4.75
N VAL A 81 3.99 9.09 -4.18
CA VAL A 81 3.48 10.20 -3.37
C VAL A 81 4.36 10.42 -2.13
N GLY A 82 4.74 9.36 -1.41
CA GLY A 82 5.64 9.43 -0.27
C GLY A 82 7.00 10.03 -0.64
N ALA A 83 7.54 9.63 -1.80
CA ALA A 83 8.79 10.17 -2.34
C ALA A 83 8.67 11.67 -2.67
N LEU A 84 7.57 12.12 -3.27
CA LEU A 84 7.34 13.54 -3.52
C LEU A 84 7.22 14.33 -2.21
N VAL A 85 6.52 13.83 -1.21
CA VAL A 85 6.44 14.47 0.11
C VAL A 85 7.83 14.60 0.75
N ALA A 86 8.63 13.52 0.73
CA ALA A 86 9.99 13.52 1.27
C ALA A 86 10.93 14.46 0.49
N LEU A 87 10.91 14.41 -0.85
CA LEU A 87 11.71 15.28 -1.72
C LEU A 87 11.35 16.75 -1.53
N GLY A 88 10.07 17.06 -1.34
CA GLY A 88 9.64 18.42 -1.02
C GLY A 88 10.27 18.91 0.28
N ALA A 89 10.32 18.06 1.30
CA ALA A 89 11.01 18.42 2.55
C ALA A 89 12.52 18.57 2.37
N VAL A 90 13.17 17.90 1.41
CA VAL A 90 14.62 18.07 1.14
C VAL A 90 14.90 19.33 0.31
N PHE A 91 14.11 19.58 -0.73
CA PHE A 91 14.29 20.67 -1.68
C PHE A 91 13.23 21.78 -1.48
N PRO A 92 13.50 22.76 -0.59
CA PRO A 92 12.56 23.83 -0.27
C PRO A 92 12.34 24.74 -1.49
N SER A 93 11.17 24.62 -2.12
CA SER A 93 10.73 25.58 -3.14
C SER A 93 9.22 25.77 -3.10
N GLU A 94 8.77 27.00 -3.37
CA GLU A 94 7.35 27.36 -3.28
C GLU A 94 6.50 26.58 -4.30
N SER A 95 7.05 26.38 -5.50
CA SER A 95 6.40 25.58 -6.55
C SER A 95 6.19 24.12 -6.11
N PHE A 96 7.14 23.56 -5.36
CA PHE A 96 7.07 22.19 -4.87
C PHE A 96 6.11 22.08 -3.68
N GLU A 97 6.11 23.05 -2.77
CA GLU A 97 5.16 23.10 -1.65
C GLU A 97 3.71 23.18 -2.13
N ARG A 98 3.42 24.02 -3.14
CA ARG A 98 2.08 24.10 -3.77
C ARG A 98 1.67 22.76 -4.42
N THR A 99 2.59 22.09 -5.10
CA THR A 99 2.33 20.80 -5.74
C THR A 99 2.08 19.70 -4.70
N ASN A 100 2.89 19.65 -3.64
CA ASN A 100 2.70 18.70 -2.54
C ASN A 100 1.42 18.95 -1.77
N THR A 101 0.98 20.20 -1.62
CA THR A 101 -0.31 20.52 -0.98
C THR A 101 -1.48 19.95 -1.79
N PHE A 102 -1.42 20.08 -3.13
CA PHE A 102 -2.42 19.49 -4.02
C PHE A 102 -2.41 17.95 -3.96
N ILE A 103 -1.22 17.35 -4.05
CA ILE A 103 -1.07 15.89 -4.01
C ILE A 103 -1.51 15.33 -2.65
N ALA A 104 -1.15 15.98 -1.53
CA ALA A 104 -1.56 15.55 -0.19
C ALA A 104 -3.07 15.58 -0.02
N PHE A 105 -3.77 16.56 -0.60
CA PHE A 105 -5.23 16.62 -0.62
C PHE A 105 -5.83 15.43 -1.38
N LEU A 106 -5.39 15.19 -2.63
CA LEU A 106 -5.86 14.04 -3.41
C LEU A 106 -5.56 12.70 -2.71
N ASN A 107 -4.39 12.60 -2.09
CA ASN A 107 -3.98 11.40 -1.37
C ASN A 107 -4.88 11.15 -0.15
N VAL A 108 -5.23 12.18 0.63
CA VAL A 108 -6.15 12.02 1.76
C VAL A 108 -7.55 11.59 1.29
N VAL A 109 -8.04 12.13 0.17
CA VAL A 109 -9.31 11.70 -0.42
C VAL A 109 -9.24 10.21 -0.79
N GLY A 110 -8.15 9.77 -1.44
CA GLY A 110 -7.92 8.36 -1.75
C GLY A 110 -7.87 7.48 -0.51
N VAL A 111 -7.17 7.92 0.55
CA VAL A 111 -7.08 7.20 1.83
C VAL A 111 -8.45 7.04 2.49
N VAL A 112 -9.27 8.10 2.51
CA VAL A 112 -10.64 8.03 3.06
C VAL A 112 -11.47 7.00 2.29
N VAL A 113 -11.41 7.01 0.95
CA VAL A 113 -12.10 6.03 0.11
C VAL A 113 -11.62 4.60 0.41
N LEU A 114 -10.31 4.38 0.52
CA LEU A 114 -9.74 3.06 0.81
C LEU A 114 -10.10 2.55 2.22
N ILE A 115 -10.15 3.44 3.22
CA ILE A 115 -10.60 3.08 4.58
C ILE A 115 -12.06 2.64 4.55
N VAL A 116 -12.93 3.42 3.90
CA VAL A 116 -14.36 3.08 3.76
C VAL A 116 -14.52 1.75 3.04
N TYR A 117 -13.79 1.54 1.94
CA TYR A 117 -13.81 0.28 1.20
C TYR A 117 -13.36 -0.91 2.06
N SER A 118 -12.28 -0.75 2.83
CA SER A 118 -11.74 -1.82 3.69
C SER A 118 -12.73 -2.20 4.79
N VAL A 119 -13.32 -1.22 5.47
CA VAL A 119 -14.22 -1.46 6.62
C VAL A 119 -15.59 -1.97 6.19
N PHE A 120 -16.21 -1.38 5.16
CA PHE A 120 -17.58 -1.69 4.79
C PHE A 120 -17.73 -2.80 3.75
N ILE A 121 -16.73 -2.99 2.87
CA ILE A 121 -16.83 -3.98 1.78
C ILE A 121 -16.01 -5.23 2.09
N LEU A 122 -14.76 -5.08 2.55
CA LEU A 122 -13.92 -6.24 2.89
C LEU A 122 -14.21 -6.77 4.30
N GLY A 123 -14.64 -5.90 5.21
CA GLY A 123 -14.78 -6.25 6.63
C GLY A 123 -13.43 -6.53 7.31
N SER A 124 -12.31 -6.10 6.72
CA SER A 124 -10.97 -6.30 7.25
C SER A 124 -10.11 -5.04 7.12
N LEU A 125 -9.12 -4.89 8.00
CA LEU A 125 -8.20 -3.76 8.07
C LEU A 125 -6.75 -4.26 8.03
N CYS A 126 -6.05 -3.90 6.96
CA CYS A 126 -4.64 -4.21 6.78
C CYS A 126 -3.74 -3.28 7.64
N PHE A 127 -2.86 -3.86 8.47
CA PHE A 127 -1.95 -3.09 9.32
C PHE A 127 -0.96 -2.25 8.51
N LEU A 128 -0.45 -2.80 7.39
CA LEU A 128 0.46 -2.08 6.49
C LEU A 128 -0.23 -0.88 5.84
N CYS A 129 -1.46 -1.06 5.36
CA CYS A 129 -2.28 0.04 4.83
C CYS A 129 -2.59 1.07 5.90
N THR A 130 -2.89 0.64 7.13
CA THR A 130 -3.12 1.55 8.27
C THR A 130 -1.90 2.42 8.55
N GLY A 131 -0.70 1.85 8.48
CA GLY A 131 0.55 2.61 8.55
C GLY A 131 0.63 3.71 7.47
N PHE A 132 0.34 3.35 6.22
CA PHE A 132 0.27 4.33 5.13
C PHE A 132 -0.80 5.42 5.39
N TYR A 133 -1.99 5.03 5.84
CA TYR A 133 -3.10 5.95 6.12
C TYR A 133 -2.72 6.96 7.20
N MET A 134 -2.07 6.52 8.29
CA MET A 134 -1.63 7.42 9.36
C MET A 134 -0.63 8.46 8.85
N PHE A 135 0.41 8.03 8.13
CA PHE A 135 1.41 8.97 7.60
C PHE A 135 0.84 9.90 6.52
N ALA A 136 -0.07 9.41 5.68
CA ALA A 136 -0.75 10.22 4.68
C ALA A 136 -1.65 11.30 5.30
N ILE A 137 -2.44 10.94 6.32
CA ILE A 137 -3.29 11.89 7.07
C ILE A 137 -2.40 12.90 7.81
N LEU A 138 -1.33 12.46 8.45
CA LEU A 138 -0.37 13.34 9.12
C LEU A 138 0.27 14.34 8.14
N SER A 139 0.69 13.87 6.96
CA SER A 139 1.23 14.72 5.90
C SER A 139 0.21 15.77 5.46
N PHE A 140 -1.05 15.38 5.27
CA PHE A 140 -2.13 16.31 4.93
C PHE A 140 -2.40 17.34 6.04
N ILE A 141 -2.44 16.93 7.32
CA ILE A 141 -2.62 17.84 8.47
C ILE A 141 -1.48 18.88 8.51
N LEU A 142 -0.25 18.46 8.23
CA LEU A 142 0.90 19.36 8.13
C LEU A 142 0.70 20.41 7.03
N PHE A 143 0.38 19.99 5.80
CA PHE A 143 0.14 20.92 4.69
C PHE A 143 -1.11 21.79 4.91
N TRP A 144 -2.15 21.30 5.57
CA TRP A 144 -3.28 22.12 5.98
C TRP A 144 -2.82 23.17 7.01
N ARG A 145 -2.08 22.76 8.04
CA ARG A 145 -1.74 23.67 9.15
C ARG A 145 -0.69 24.70 8.77
N PHE A 146 0.32 24.33 8.00
CA PHE A 146 1.51 25.14 7.74
C PHE A 146 1.80 25.39 6.25
N GLY A 147 1.00 24.86 5.33
CA GLY A 147 1.22 25.01 3.90
C GLY A 147 0.93 26.41 3.35
N VAL A 148 1.59 26.73 2.24
CA VAL A 148 1.38 27.94 1.42
C VAL A 148 -0.11 28.13 1.08
N GLY A 149 -0.64 29.34 1.29
CA GLY A 149 -2.01 29.71 0.93
C GLY A 149 -3.06 29.65 2.05
N ARG A 150 -2.64 29.49 3.32
CA ARG A 150 -3.54 29.51 4.49
C ARG A 150 -4.39 30.79 4.63
N GLY A 151 -3.92 31.92 4.08
CA GLY A 151 -4.61 33.21 4.13
C GLY A 151 -5.50 33.53 2.92
N GLN A 152 -5.75 32.57 2.01
CA GLN A 152 -6.67 32.78 0.88
C GLN A 152 -8.08 32.31 1.23
N ASP A 153 -9.08 33.18 1.00
CA ASP A 153 -10.49 32.94 1.35
C ASP A 153 -11.15 31.84 0.49
N ASN A 154 -10.61 31.54 -0.69
CA ASN A 154 -11.17 30.54 -1.61
C ASN A 154 -10.46 29.18 -1.48
N PHE A 155 -11.19 28.17 -1.01
CA PHE A 155 -10.73 26.78 -0.88
C PHE A 155 -10.17 26.21 -2.19
N LEU A 156 -10.81 26.47 -3.34
CA LEU A 156 -10.29 26.02 -4.64
C LEU A 156 -8.94 26.64 -4.99
N LYS A 157 -8.76 27.95 -4.77
CA LYS A 157 -7.49 28.62 -5.10
C LYS A 157 -6.34 28.15 -4.21
N ARG A 158 -6.66 27.67 -3.00
CA ARG A 158 -5.70 27.13 -2.04
C ARG A 158 -5.10 25.79 -2.48
N TYR A 159 -5.91 24.87 -3.01
CA TYR A 159 -5.44 23.53 -3.38
C TYR A 159 -5.17 23.38 -4.89
N PHE A 160 -5.95 24.01 -5.78
CA PHE A 160 -5.87 23.84 -7.24
C PHE A 160 -4.89 24.82 -7.91
N ARG A 161 -3.68 24.97 -7.36
CA ARG A 161 -2.57 25.73 -7.99
C ARG A 161 -1.25 24.95 -8.03
N PRO A 162 -1.21 23.72 -8.57
CA PRO A 162 0.04 22.96 -8.68
C PRO A 162 0.98 23.61 -9.71
N SER A 163 2.28 23.38 -9.54
CA SER A 163 3.26 23.73 -10.57
C SER A 163 3.21 22.69 -11.69
N LEU A 164 2.78 23.11 -12.89
CA LEU A 164 2.69 22.23 -14.05
C LEU A 164 4.02 21.52 -14.37
N LYS A 165 5.16 22.21 -14.17
CA LYS A 165 6.48 21.64 -14.43
C LYS A 165 6.77 20.42 -13.54
N ILE A 166 6.50 20.54 -12.24
CA ILE A 166 6.74 19.48 -11.25
C ILE A 166 5.74 18.34 -11.44
N LEU A 167 4.48 18.67 -11.73
CA LEU A 167 3.43 17.68 -11.94
C LEU A 167 3.67 16.84 -13.20
N VAL A 168 4.10 17.47 -14.30
CA VAL A 168 4.44 16.75 -15.54
C VAL A 168 5.68 15.89 -15.35
N THR A 169 6.74 16.41 -14.71
CA THR A 169 7.96 15.62 -14.45
C THR A 169 7.68 14.44 -13.53
N SER A 170 6.92 14.62 -12.45
CA SER A 170 6.56 13.51 -11.55
C SER A 170 5.67 12.49 -12.25
N PHE A 171 4.74 12.92 -13.11
CA PHE A 171 3.92 12.04 -13.93
C PHE A 171 4.77 11.20 -14.89
N CYS A 172 5.71 11.80 -15.62
CA CYS A 172 6.60 11.06 -16.53
C CYS A 172 7.44 10.03 -15.77
N ILE A 173 8.00 10.39 -14.62
CA ILE A 173 8.78 9.47 -13.78
C ILE A 173 7.90 8.31 -13.28
N ALA A 174 6.69 8.61 -12.81
CA ALA A 174 5.74 7.61 -12.35
C ALA A 174 5.28 6.69 -13.49
N ALA A 175 5.10 7.21 -14.70
CA ALA A 175 4.73 6.41 -15.87
C ALA A 175 5.84 5.44 -16.29
N ILE A 176 7.10 5.90 -16.28
CA ILE A 176 8.27 5.06 -16.59
C ILE A 176 8.41 3.93 -15.56
N GLY A 177 8.30 4.25 -14.26
CA GLY A 177 8.39 3.22 -13.23
C GLY A 177 7.18 2.28 -13.25
N ALA A 178 5.97 2.78 -13.54
CA ALA A 178 4.78 1.96 -13.73
C ALA A 178 4.94 0.96 -14.87
N TYR A 179 5.55 1.36 -15.98
CA TYR A 179 5.88 0.44 -17.07
C TYR A 179 6.79 -0.70 -16.58
N GLY A 180 7.83 -0.38 -15.80
CA GLY A 180 8.70 -1.39 -15.19
C GLY A 180 7.96 -2.35 -14.26
N VAL A 181 7.01 -1.85 -13.46
CA VAL A 181 6.18 -2.67 -12.57
C VAL A 181 5.24 -3.59 -13.36
N ILE A 182 4.66 -3.11 -14.47
CA ILE A 182 3.84 -3.95 -15.36
C ILE A 182 4.67 -5.09 -15.94
N GLN A 183 5.87 -4.80 -16.43
CA GLN A 183 6.78 -5.82 -16.96
C GLN A 183 7.14 -6.85 -15.87
N TYR A 184 7.48 -6.38 -14.66
CA TYR A 184 7.76 -7.26 -13.53
C TYR A 184 6.57 -8.16 -13.17
N HIS A 185 5.36 -7.59 -13.18
CA HIS A 185 4.14 -8.33 -12.89
C HIS A 185 3.82 -9.40 -13.94
N GLN A 186 4.04 -9.11 -15.23
CA GLN A 186 3.89 -10.08 -16.31
C GLN A 186 4.88 -11.25 -16.16
N VAL A 187 6.16 -10.96 -15.90
CA VAL A 187 7.19 -12.00 -15.70
C VAL A 187 6.84 -12.92 -14.52
N ARG A 188 6.37 -12.35 -13.39
CA ARG A 188 5.92 -13.13 -12.23
C ARG A 188 4.73 -14.03 -12.55
N LYS A 189 3.79 -13.52 -13.34
CA LYS A 189 2.61 -14.26 -13.77
C LYS A 189 2.99 -15.43 -14.69
N ASP A 190 3.91 -15.21 -15.63
CA ASP A 190 4.37 -16.27 -16.54
C ASP A 190 5.19 -17.35 -15.81
N ALA A 191 5.98 -16.95 -14.81
CA ALA A 191 6.76 -17.86 -13.97
C ALA A 191 5.89 -18.76 -13.06
N GLN A 192 4.65 -18.37 -12.81
CA GLN A 192 3.77 -19.06 -11.85
C GLN A 192 3.46 -20.50 -12.26
N ALA A 193 3.37 -20.77 -13.57
CA ALA A 193 3.16 -22.13 -14.09
C ALA A 193 4.31 -23.09 -13.72
N ALA A 194 5.55 -22.60 -13.72
CA ALA A 194 6.71 -23.41 -13.32
C ALA A 194 6.79 -23.62 -11.80
N ILE A 195 6.36 -22.61 -11.02
CA ILE A 195 6.37 -22.64 -9.56
C ILE A 195 5.27 -23.55 -8.99
N ALA A 196 4.12 -23.67 -9.67
CA ALA A 196 3.02 -24.53 -9.23
C ALA A 196 3.45 -25.98 -8.97
N LEU A 197 4.28 -26.56 -9.83
CA LEU A 197 4.82 -27.91 -9.65
C LEU A 197 5.70 -28.02 -8.39
N ARG A 198 6.46 -26.97 -8.07
CA ARG A 198 7.29 -26.91 -6.86
C ARG A 198 6.44 -26.84 -5.59
N ILE A 199 5.36 -26.05 -5.61
CA ILE A 199 4.41 -25.95 -4.50
C ILE A 199 3.73 -27.29 -4.24
N VAL A 200 3.26 -27.98 -5.28
CA VAL A 200 2.66 -29.32 -5.15
C VAL A 200 3.66 -30.31 -4.57
N LYS A 201 4.92 -30.26 -5.01
CA LYS A 201 5.98 -31.11 -4.46
C LYS A 201 6.21 -30.83 -2.96
N GLN A 202 6.32 -29.55 -2.57
CA GLN A 202 6.47 -29.16 -1.17
C GLN A 202 5.30 -29.61 -0.30
N PHE A 203 4.07 -29.49 -0.81
CA PHE A 203 2.89 -29.96 -0.10
C PHE A 203 2.95 -31.48 0.15
N ARG A 204 3.37 -32.27 -0.85
CA ARG A 204 3.50 -33.73 -0.72
C ARG A 204 4.68 -34.18 0.15
N GLU A 205 5.70 -33.33 0.31
CA GLU A 205 6.85 -33.59 1.18
C GLU A 205 6.57 -33.25 2.65
N LEU A 206 5.43 -32.61 2.98
CA LEU A 206 5.05 -32.35 4.36
C LEU A 206 4.85 -33.68 5.11
N PRO A 207 5.29 -33.78 6.37
CA PRO A 207 5.07 -34.98 7.16
C PRO A 207 3.57 -35.20 7.33
N VAL A 208 3.11 -36.41 7.03
CA VAL A 208 1.72 -36.81 7.26
C VAL A 208 1.43 -36.63 8.75
N VAL A 209 0.46 -35.78 9.07
CA VAL A 209 0.01 -35.60 10.45
C VAL A 209 -0.58 -36.91 10.93
N GLY A 210 -0.11 -37.40 12.09
CA GLY A 210 -0.64 -38.61 12.70
C GLY A 210 -2.13 -38.47 12.97
N ASN A 211 -2.83 -39.62 13.03
CA ASN A 211 -4.26 -39.64 13.32
C ASN A 211 -4.59 -38.82 14.59
N PRO A 212 -5.68 -38.03 14.57
CA PRO A 212 -6.10 -37.29 15.75
C PRO A 212 -6.41 -38.27 16.87
N SER A 213 -6.08 -37.89 18.11
CA SER A 213 -6.34 -38.70 19.30
C SER A 213 -7.82 -38.97 19.55
N PHE A 214 -8.71 -38.16 18.95
CA PHE A 214 -10.15 -38.32 19.01
C PHE A 214 -10.78 -37.98 17.65
N ILE A 215 -11.47 -38.94 17.05
CA ILE A 215 -12.28 -38.75 15.86
C ILE A 215 -13.72 -38.50 16.32
N SER A 216 -14.24 -37.30 16.05
CA SER A 216 -15.65 -36.99 16.33
C SER A 216 -16.57 -38.00 15.62
N PRO A 217 -17.63 -38.53 16.25
CA PRO A 217 -18.62 -39.34 15.54
C PRO A 217 -19.49 -38.53 14.57
N TYR A 218 -19.52 -37.20 14.73
CA TYR A 218 -20.26 -36.28 13.86
C TYR A 218 -19.30 -35.55 12.93
N TRP A 219 -19.48 -35.74 11.62
CA TRP A 219 -18.64 -35.13 10.58
C TRP A 219 -19.50 -34.23 9.71
N THR A 220 -19.05 -33.00 9.48
CA THR A 220 -19.76 -32.04 8.62
C THR A 220 -19.51 -32.34 7.13
N VAL A 221 -18.33 -32.89 6.78
CA VAL A 221 -17.93 -33.31 5.42
C VAL A 221 -16.98 -34.53 5.53
N ARG A 222 -17.14 -35.52 4.65
CA ARG A 222 -16.25 -36.69 4.49
C ARG A 222 -15.71 -36.75 3.06
N SER A 223 -14.38 -36.80 2.90
CA SER A 223 -13.72 -37.04 1.61
C SER A 223 -13.56 -38.53 1.30
N THR A 224 -13.44 -39.37 2.32
CA THR A 224 -13.26 -40.83 2.25
C THR A 224 -14.11 -41.53 3.32
N GLU A 225 -14.38 -42.83 3.14
CA GLU A 225 -15.13 -43.63 4.12
C GLU A 225 -14.35 -43.82 5.43
N TYR A 226 -13.05 -44.09 5.32
CA TYR A 226 -12.12 -44.19 6.44
C TYR A 226 -11.30 -42.89 6.58
N PHE A 227 -11.08 -42.44 7.82
CA PHE A 227 -10.27 -41.25 8.11
C PHE A 227 -8.81 -41.43 7.63
N GLU A 228 -8.32 -42.67 7.67
CA GLU A 228 -6.96 -43.06 7.31
C GLU A 228 -6.68 -42.98 5.80
N ASP A 229 -7.73 -42.99 4.98
CA ASP A 229 -7.62 -42.93 3.52
C ASP A 229 -7.62 -41.48 2.97
N ALA A 230 -7.79 -40.49 3.85
CA ALA A 230 -7.77 -39.09 3.44
C ALA A 230 -6.35 -38.67 2.99
N PRO A 231 -6.20 -38.05 1.81
CA PRO A 231 -4.90 -37.68 1.23
C PRO A 231 -4.19 -36.54 1.95
#